data_AF-A0AB34VE46-F1
#
_entry.id   AF-A0AB34VE46-F1
#
_cell.length_a   1.000
_cell.length_b   1.000
_cell.length_c   1.000
_cell.angle_alpha   90.00
_cell.angle_beta   90.00
_cell.angle_gamma   90.00
#
_symmetry.space_group_name_H-M   'P 1'
#
loop_
_entity.id
_entity.type
_entity.pdbx_description
1 polymer ?
#
loop_
_entity_poly.entity_id
_entity_poly.type
_entity_poly.pdbx_seq_one_letter_code
_entity_poly.pdbx_strand_id
1 'polypeptide(L)'
;MTLIRLFLTLAFFFTPVLSLANTVSTEAVPPLSNDDFSVLLNDYAFTPGDAWNNQSFVRAGKALSSVVAGEVVIDEQRYNYFQHSYDGFALFSATAVGNASHTILAEILVDAASVPTARNIVVGDSVEQVRQAYGPGKESDSDNQHWLIYKLGEKQLMFEIDQQKVSHIMLNTTMSARLHDISADQAVSAATEAIHSYHLTTLSDQCLRYDVDDSSDKSFFIITVREDNHDVSCGGDPDISPRLFDIKVARDNTQILTNADDADGTYRSLNTSATPNQ
;
A
#
# COMPACT_ATOMS: atom_id res chain seq x y z
N MET A 1 60.51 -54.10 -67.05
CA MET A 1 60.05 -54.50 -65.71
C MET A 1 59.26 -53.35 -65.13
N THR A 2 57.94 -53.44 -65.22
CA THR A 2 57.00 -52.42 -64.76
C THR A 2 56.69 -52.70 -63.29
N LEU A 3 56.96 -51.75 -62.39
CA LEU A 3 56.54 -51.83 -60.99
C LEU A 3 55.60 -50.66 -60.68
N ILE A 4 54.44 -51.05 -60.18
CA ILE A 4 53.26 -50.25 -59.85
C ILE A 4 53.17 -50.15 -58.32
N ARG A 5 52.99 -48.90 -57.85
CA ARG A 5 52.28 -48.40 -56.64
C ARG A 5 52.55 -49.03 -55.26
N LEU A 6 52.73 -48.15 -54.26
CA LEU A 6 51.71 -47.94 -53.21
C LEU A 6 51.98 -46.63 -52.43
N PHE A 7 51.08 -45.66 -52.54
CA PHE A 7 51.00 -44.52 -51.62
C PHE A 7 49.90 -44.82 -50.61
N LEU A 8 50.24 -44.80 -49.32
CA LEU A 8 49.31 -45.00 -48.21
C LEU A 8 48.87 -43.61 -47.70
N THR A 9 47.61 -43.23 -47.93
CA THR A 9 47.01 -42.01 -47.38
C THR A 9 46.39 -42.29 -46.02
N LEU A 10 46.87 -41.59 -44.98
CA LEU A 10 46.36 -41.66 -43.61
C LEU A 10 45.16 -40.70 -43.46
N ALA A 11 43.98 -41.24 -43.14
CA ALA A 11 42.76 -40.46 -42.91
C ALA A 11 42.67 -40.03 -41.43
N PHE A 12 42.67 -38.72 -41.16
CA PHE A 12 42.33 -38.15 -39.86
C PHE A 12 40.81 -38.08 -39.71
N PHE A 13 40.25 -38.85 -38.77
CA PHE A 13 38.85 -38.72 -38.35
C PHE A 13 38.72 -37.57 -37.34
N PHE A 14 38.11 -36.46 -37.76
CA PHE A 14 37.63 -35.41 -36.86
C PHE A 14 36.33 -35.89 -36.20
N THR A 15 36.34 -36.13 -34.90
CA THR A 15 35.12 -36.33 -34.11
C THR A 15 34.57 -34.96 -33.66
N PRO A 16 33.33 -34.58 -34.01
CA PRO A 16 32.74 -33.36 -33.48
C PRO A 16 32.33 -33.60 -32.02
N VAL A 17 32.86 -32.80 -31.10
CA VAL A 17 32.35 -32.71 -29.74
C VAL A 17 30.99 -32.00 -29.82
N LEU A 18 29.90 -32.75 -29.63
CA LEU A 18 28.58 -32.16 -29.41
C LEU A 18 28.60 -31.45 -28.05
N SER A 19 28.73 -30.13 -28.08
CA SER A 19 28.41 -29.29 -26.92
C SER A 19 26.90 -29.34 -26.71
N LEU A 20 26.44 -30.05 -25.68
CA LEU A 20 25.08 -29.86 -25.19
C LEU A 20 25.03 -28.46 -24.57
N ALA A 21 24.37 -27.53 -25.27
CA ALA A 21 23.95 -26.29 -24.66
C ALA A 21 22.94 -26.65 -23.54
N ASN A 22 23.40 -26.66 -22.29
CA ASN A 22 22.50 -26.61 -21.16
C ASN A 22 21.77 -25.28 -21.27
N THR A 23 20.52 -25.31 -21.73
CA THR A 23 19.58 -24.21 -21.53
C THR A 23 19.41 -24.06 -20.02
N VAL A 24 20.16 -23.14 -19.42
CA VAL A 24 19.86 -22.66 -18.07
C VAL A 24 18.48 -22.02 -18.20
N SER A 25 17.47 -22.67 -17.64
CA SER A 25 16.18 -22.05 -17.42
C SER A 25 16.42 -20.90 -16.46
N THR A 26 16.58 -19.68 -16.98
CA THR A 26 16.38 -18.47 -16.18
C THR A 26 14.93 -18.49 -15.74
N GLU A 27 14.68 -18.98 -14.52
CA GLU A 27 13.40 -18.73 -13.86
C GLU A 27 13.17 -17.23 -13.87
N ALA A 28 12.05 -16.82 -14.45
CA ALA A 28 11.69 -15.41 -14.50
C ALA A 28 11.47 -14.94 -13.06
N VAL A 29 12.11 -13.83 -12.68
CA VAL A 29 11.92 -13.22 -11.37
C VAL A 29 10.42 -12.92 -11.18
N PRO A 30 9.80 -13.34 -10.06
CA PRO A 30 8.38 -13.06 -9.81
C PRO A 30 8.11 -11.55 -9.84
N PRO A 31 6.97 -11.12 -10.42
CA PRO A 31 6.59 -9.71 -10.41
C PRO A 31 6.51 -9.18 -8.97
N LEU A 32 6.69 -7.87 -8.79
CA LEU A 32 6.49 -7.22 -7.50
C LEU A 32 5.03 -7.36 -7.05
N SER A 33 4.85 -7.53 -5.75
CA SER A 33 3.56 -7.61 -5.06
C SER A 33 3.51 -6.58 -3.93
N ASN A 34 2.34 -6.32 -3.36
CA ASN A 34 2.24 -5.38 -2.23
C ASN A 34 3.02 -5.86 -1.00
N ASP A 35 3.11 -7.17 -0.78
CA ASP A 35 3.82 -7.77 0.36
C ASP A 35 5.32 -7.45 0.34
N ASP A 36 5.90 -7.22 -0.85
CA ASP A 36 7.31 -6.85 -1.01
C ASP A 36 7.67 -5.50 -0.35
N PHE A 37 6.67 -4.68 -0.06
CA PHE A 37 6.82 -3.36 0.54
C PHE A 37 6.43 -3.35 2.02
N SER A 38 6.60 -4.49 2.69
CA SER A 38 6.40 -4.65 4.13
C SER A 38 7.60 -5.33 4.79
N VAL A 39 7.77 -5.10 6.09
CA VAL A 39 8.69 -5.89 6.94
C VAL A 39 7.95 -6.50 8.11
N LEU A 40 8.32 -7.72 8.49
CA LEU A 40 7.75 -8.41 9.65
C LEU A 40 8.53 -8.03 10.92
N LEU A 41 7.88 -7.31 11.83
CA LEU A 41 8.46 -6.88 13.11
C LEU A 41 7.54 -7.38 14.24
N ASN A 42 8.08 -8.22 15.13
CA ASN A 42 7.32 -8.87 16.23
C ASN A 42 5.98 -9.47 15.76
N ASP A 43 6.05 -10.31 14.72
CA ASP A 43 4.90 -11.02 14.13
C ASP A 43 3.82 -10.09 13.52
N TYR A 44 4.17 -8.85 13.20
CA TYR A 44 3.28 -7.92 12.50
C TYR A 44 3.94 -7.31 11.27
N ALA A 45 3.23 -7.32 10.14
CA ALA A 45 3.69 -6.70 8.92
C ALA A 45 3.48 -5.18 9.02
N PHE A 46 4.57 -4.42 8.99
CA PHE A 46 4.54 -2.97 8.92
C PHE A 46 4.74 -2.53 7.46
N THR A 47 3.82 -1.71 6.97
CA THR A 47 3.81 -1.23 5.58
C THR A 47 3.80 0.31 5.57
N PRO A 48 4.68 0.99 4.82
CA PRO A 48 4.54 2.42 4.61
C PRO A 48 3.16 2.75 4.02
N GLY A 49 2.48 3.74 4.61
CA GLY A 49 1.09 4.11 4.37
C GLY A 49 0.11 3.66 5.45
N ASP A 50 0.50 2.72 6.32
CA ASP A 50 -0.35 2.27 7.43
C ASP A 50 -0.61 3.39 8.43
N ALA A 51 -1.78 3.35 9.07
CA ALA A 51 -2.10 4.23 10.19
C ALA A 51 -1.08 4.04 11.33
N TRP A 52 -0.58 5.15 11.87
CA TRP A 52 0.40 5.14 12.94
C TRP A 52 -0.18 5.72 14.25
N ASN A 53 -0.15 4.90 15.28
CA ASN A 53 -0.68 5.23 16.60
C ASN A 53 0.14 4.53 17.70
N ASN A 54 -0.24 4.75 18.97
CA ASN A 54 0.47 4.18 20.11
C ASN A 54 0.50 2.63 20.13
N GLN A 55 -0.53 1.98 19.57
CA GLN A 55 -0.55 0.52 19.47
C GLN A 55 0.50 0.03 18.46
N SER A 56 0.61 0.66 17.29
CA SER A 56 1.66 0.37 16.30
C SER A 56 3.06 0.60 16.88
N PHE A 57 3.26 1.71 17.60
CA PHE A 57 4.51 2.04 18.27
C PHE A 57 4.93 0.95 19.28
N VAL A 58 4.03 0.55 20.18
CA VAL A 58 4.34 -0.49 21.19
C VAL A 58 4.54 -1.86 20.53
N ARG A 59 3.78 -2.17 19.46
CA ARG A 59 3.88 -3.44 18.73
C ARG A 59 5.23 -3.62 18.03
N ALA A 60 5.82 -2.53 17.53
CA ALA A 60 7.15 -2.56 16.91
C ALA A 60 8.26 -2.96 17.90
N GLY A 61 7.98 -2.92 19.21
CA GLY A 61 8.82 -3.50 20.26
C GLY A 61 9.30 -2.45 21.25
N LYS A 62 10.44 -2.71 21.88
CA LYS A 62 11.04 -1.78 22.84
C LYS A 62 11.79 -0.67 22.10
N ALA A 63 11.16 0.50 21.96
CA ALA A 63 11.80 1.68 21.39
C ALA A 63 13.03 2.10 22.22
N LEU A 64 14.12 2.45 21.52
CA LEU A 64 15.34 3.05 22.06
C LEU A 64 15.19 4.57 22.20
N SER A 65 14.50 5.20 21.25
CA SER A 65 14.19 6.63 21.26
C SER A 65 13.00 6.96 20.36
N SER A 66 12.41 8.14 20.57
CA SER A 66 11.41 8.75 19.69
C SER A 66 11.66 10.26 19.68
N VAL A 67 12.00 10.80 18.51
CA VAL A 67 12.44 12.20 18.36
C VAL A 67 11.81 12.85 17.12
N VAL A 68 11.70 14.18 17.14
CA VAL A 68 11.32 14.95 15.95
C VAL A 68 12.49 14.90 14.97
N ALA A 69 12.23 14.36 13.77
CA ALA A 69 13.21 14.28 12.68
C ALA A 69 13.19 15.54 11.81
N GLY A 70 12.06 16.24 11.75
CA GLY A 70 11.93 17.50 11.05
C GLY A 70 10.54 17.71 10.47
N GLU A 71 10.47 18.56 9.47
CA GLU A 71 9.25 18.81 8.72
C GLU A 71 9.49 18.57 7.24
N VAL A 72 8.55 17.89 6.58
CA VAL A 72 8.63 17.55 5.16
C VAL A 72 7.37 18.03 4.46
N VAL A 73 7.51 18.49 3.23
CA VAL A 73 6.39 18.80 2.34
C VAL A 73 6.23 17.67 1.34
N ILE A 74 5.09 16.97 1.39
CA ILE A 74 4.70 15.96 0.41
C ILE A 74 3.41 16.43 -0.24
N ASP A 75 3.43 16.62 -1.56
CA ASP A 75 2.27 17.03 -2.35
C ASP A 75 1.58 18.29 -1.75
N GLU A 76 2.39 19.33 -1.53
CA GLU A 76 2.01 20.61 -0.91
C GLU A 76 1.47 20.53 0.53
N GLN A 77 1.30 19.33 1.10
CA GLN A 77 0.93 19.12 2.49
C GLN A 77 2.19 19.05 3.35
N ARG A 78 2.19 19.80 4.46
CA ARG A 78 3.28 19.77 5.46
C ARG A 78 3.03 18.64 6.44
N TYR A 79 4.10 17.93 6.81
CA TYR A 79 4.10 16.87 7.81
C TYR A 79 5.19 17.10 8.84
N ASN A 80 4.86 16.87 10.11
CA ASN A 80 5.86 16.67 11.15
C ASN A 80 6.34 15.21 11.09
N TYR A 81 7.63 15.02 10.87
CA TYR A 81 8.27 13.72 10.85
C TYR A 81 8.84 13.39 12.22
N PHE A 82 8.56 12.18 12.69
CA PHE A 82 9.13 11.64 13.93
C PHE A 82 9.85 10.35 13.63
N GLN A 83 11.08 10.23 14.10
CA GLN A 83 11.87 9.01 14.02
C GLN A 83 11.73 8.23 15.33
N HIS A 84 11.39 6.96 15.21
CA HIS A 84 11.29 6.00 16.30
C HIS A 84 12.36 4.93 16.10
N SER A 85 13.39 4.91 16.94
CA SER A 85 14.53 4.00 16.80
C SER A 85 14.32 2.73 17.61
N TYR A 86 14.67 1.59 17.03
CA TYR A 86 14.65 0.26 17.63
C TYR A 86 16.00 -0.42 17.40
N ASP A 87 16.18 -1.61 17.96
CA ASP A 87 17.40 -2.40 17.71
C ASP A 87 17.37 -2.95 16.28
N GLY A 88 18.21 -2.37 15.40
CA GLY A 88 18.39 -2.81 14.02
C GLY A 88 17.48 -2.18 12.96
N PHE A 89 16.57 -1.28 13.35
CA PHE A 89 15.71 -0.54 12.42
C PHE A 89 15.17 0.76 13.03
N ALA A 90 14.65 1.64 12.18
CA ALA A 90 13.91 2.83 12.55
C ALA A 90 12.59 2.92 11.78
N LEU A 91 11.57 3.45 12.45
CA LEU A 91 10.25 3.73 11.86
C LEU A 91 10.02 5.23 11.87
N PHE A 92 9.57 5.79 10.76
CA PHE A 92 9.30 7.21 10.63
C PHE A 92 7.80 7.43 10.47
N SER A 93 7.21 8.14 11.42
CA SER A 93 5.80 8.55 11.31
C SER A 93 5.69 9.96 10.79
N ALA A 94 4.73 10.20 9.91
CA ALA A 94 4.40 11.53 9.38
C ALA A 94 3.01 11.95 9.83
N THR A 95 2.94 13.06 10.58
CA THR A 95 1.66 13.66 11.01
C THR A 95 1.37 14.90 10.19
N ALA A 96 0.22 14.94 9.50
CA ALA A 96 -0.18 16.12 8.75
C ALA A 96 -0.33 17.34 9.67
N VAL A 97 0.33 18.46 9.33
CA VAL A 97 0.22 19.70 10.08
C VAL A 97 -1.25 20.17 10.06
N GLY A 98 -1.83 20.34 11.25
CA GLY A 98 -3.25 20.72 11.40
C GLY A 98 -4.24 19.55 11.42
N ASN A 99 -3.79 18.31 11.22
CA ASN A 99 -4.62 17.10 11.27
C ASN A 99 -3.86 15.94 11.93
N ALA A 100 -3.83 15.94 13.27
CA ALA A 100 -3.10 14.92 14.04
C ALA A 100 -3.67 13.50 13.90
N SER A 101 -4.97 13.37 13.60
CA SER A 101 -5.62 12.09 13.29
C SER A 101 -5.07 11.45 12.01
N HIS A 102 -4.50 12.24 11.11
CA HIS A 102 -3.84 11.75 9.91
C HIS A 102 -2.33 11.56 10.16
N THR A 103 -2.01 10.55 10.98
CA THR A 103 -0.63 10.13 11.20
C THR A 103 -0.41 8.75 10.59
N ILE A 104 0.57 8.64 9.72
CA ILE A 104 0.91 7.40 9.00
C ILE A 104 2.34 6.97 9.29
N LEU A 105 2.64 5.70 9.04
CA LEU A 105 4.01 5.21 8.87
C LEU A 105 4.49 5.62 7.48
N ALA A 106 5.42 6.55 7.39
CA ALA A 106 5.90 7.09 6.12
C ALA A 106 7.11 6.31 5.57
N GLU A 107 7.98 5.85 6.46
CA GLU A 107 9.23 5.19 6.09
C GLU A 107 9.66 4.18 7.16
N ILE A 108 10.33 3.13 6.69
CA ILE A 108 11.00 2.10 7.46
C ILE A 108 12.44 2.05 6.96
N LEU A 109 13.40 2.22 7.87
CA LEU A 109 14.82 2.06 7.60
C LEU A 109 15.33 0.83 8.36
N VAL A 110 15.96 -0.10 7.67
CA VAL A 110 16.53 -1.32 8.23
C VAL A 110 18.04 -1.28 8.12
N ASP A 111 18.70 -1.46 9.26
CA ASP A 111 20.15 -1.36 9.42
C ASP A 111 20.79 -2.69 9.86
N ALA A 112 19.98 -3.72 10.14
CA ALA A 112 20.45 -5.00 10.65
C ALA A 112 19.93 -6.20 9.87
N ALA A 113 20.75 -7.24 9.81
CA ALA A 113 20.41 -8.49 9.13
C ALA A 113 19.28 -9.30 9.82
N SER A 114 18.87 -8.91 11.03
CA SER A 114 17.77 -9.55 11.76
C SER A 114 16.38 -9.19 11.23
N VAL A 115 16.28 -8.21 10.32
CA VAL A 115 15.02 -7.78 9.71
C VAL A 115 15.09 -8.04 8.20
N PRO A 116 14.61 -9.20 7.73
CA PRO A 116 14.57 -9.49 6.30
C PRO A 116 13.42 -8.77 5.59
N THR A 117 13.59 -8.53 4.29
CA THR A 117 12.47 -8.21 3.39
C THR A 117 11.57 -9.42 3.18
N ALA A 118 10.39 -9.23 2.56
CA ALA A 118 9.48 -10.32 2.22
C ALA A 118 10.10 -11.41 1.32
N ARG A 119 11.15 -11.07 0.54
CA ARG A 119 11.91 -12.04 -0.28
C ARG A 119 13.21 -12.50 0.38
N ASN A 120 13.34 -12.33 1.70
CA ASN A 120 14.48 -12.76 2.51
C ASN A 120 15.82 -12.07 2.18
N ILE A 121 15.79 -10.86 1.60
CA ILE A 121 17.01 -10.06 1.49
C ILE A 121 17.27 -9.36 2.82
N VAL A 122 18.52 -9.35 3.25
CA VAL A 122 18.96 -8.72 4.49
C VAL A 122 20.12 -7.76 4.25
N VAL A 123 20.36 -6.86 5.21
CA VAL A 123 21.59 -6.06 5.25
C VAL A 123 22.80 -6.99 5.23
N GLY A 124 23.75 -6.71 4.34
CA GLY A 124 24.97 -7.50 4.11
C GLY A 124 24.92 -8.46 2.91
N ASP A 125 23.73 -8.75 2.35
CA ASP A 125 23.60 -9.52 1.11
C ASP A 125 24.23 -8.79 -0.08
N SER A 126 24.62 -9.53 -1.12
CA SER A 126 25.19 -8.94 -2.34
C SER A 126 24.12 -8.36 -3.26
N VAL A 127 24.50 -7.38 -4.08
CA VAL A 127 23.60 -6.80 -5.10
C VAL A 127 23.09 -7.85 -6.10
N GLU A 128 23.86 -8.92 -6.36
CA GLU A 128 23.42 -10.04 -7.19
C GLU A 128 22.28 -10.83 -6.54
N GLN A 129 22.31 -11.04 -5.22
CA GLN A 129 21.19 -11.68 -4.50
C GLN A 129 19.94 -10.82 -4.60
N VAL A 130 20.06 -9.49 -4.46
CA VAL A 130 18.95 -8.55 -4.65
C VAL A 130 18.38 -8.68 -6.07
N ARG A 131 19.24 -8.68 -7.09
CA ARG A 131 18.82 -8.79 -8.50
C ARG A 131 18.21 -10.14 -8.84
N GLN A 132 18.61 -11.22 -8.18
CA GLN A 132 17.98 -12.53 -8.30
C GLN A 132 16.58 -12.53 -7.67
N ALA A 133 16.41 -11.88 -6.52
CA ALA A 133 15.14 -11.83 -5.81
C ALA A 133 14.12 -10.87 -6.43
N TYR A 134 14.55 -9.69 -6.88
CA TYR A 134 13.68 -8.58 -7.29
C TYR A 134 13.85 -8.13 -8.75
N GLY A 135 14.87 -8.63 -9.46
CA GLY A 135 15.17 -8.24 -10.84
C GLY A 135 16.09 -7.02 -10.90
N PRO A 136 16.28 -6.40 -12.07
CA PRO A 136 17.35 -5.43 -12.28
C PRO A 136 17.23 -4.13 -11.47
N GLY A 137 16.01 -3.72 -11.07
CA GLY A 137 15.77 -2.47 -10.34
C GLY A 137 16.08 -1.21 -11.16
N LYS A 138 15.78 -0.04 -10.60
CA LYS A 138 16.23 1.26 -11.11
C LYS A 138 17.38 1.77 -10.24
N GLU A 139 18.51 2.09 -10.85
CA GLU A 139 19.66 2.65 -10.13
C GLU A 139 19.49 4.18 -9.95
N SER A 140 19.97 4.69 -8.82
CA SER A 140 20.03 6.13 -8.51
C SER A 140 21.27 6.44 -7.68
N ASP A 141 22.07 7.39 -8.14
CA ASP A 141 23.18 7.95 -7.38
C ASP A 141 22.77 9.33 -6.84
N SER A 142 22.47 9.41 -5.55
CA SER A 142 22.06 10.66 -4.89
C SER A 142 22.73 10.77 -3.53
N ASP A 143 23.18 11.97 -3.17
CA ASP A 143 23.77 12.25 -1.85
C ASP A 143 24.95 11.33 -1.47
N ASN A 144 25.76 10.94 -2.47
CA ASN A 144 26.86 9.97 -2.36
C ASN A 144 26.43 8.55 -1.96
N GLN A 145 25.15 8.22 -2.14
CA GLN A 145 24.58 6.90 -1.93
C GLN A 145 24.18 6.29 -3.26
N HIS A 146 24.46 5.00 -3.44
CA HIS A 146 24.05 4.23 -4.61
C HIS A 146 22.84 3.38 -4.23
N TRP A 147 21.70 3.64 -4.85
CA TRP A 147 20.43 3.00 -4.54
C TRP A 147 19.96 2.10 -5.67
N LEU A 148 19.48 0.91 -5.32
CA LEU A 148 18.70 0.05 -6.19
C LEU A 148 17.23 0.11 -5.80
N ILE A 149 16.39 0.65 -6.69
CA ILE A 149 15.02 1.06 -6.40
C ILE A 149 14.00 0.17 -7.12
N TYR A 150 13.01 -0.31 -6.37
CA TYR A 150 11.84 -1.03 -6.86
C TYR A 150 10.59 -0.25 -6.46
N LYS A 151 9.65 -0.04 -7.40
CA LYS A 151 8.46 0.77 -7.18
C LYS A 151 7.20 0.03 -7.61
N LEU A 152 6.18 0.06 -6.77
CA LEU A 152 4.82 -0.39 -7.09
C LEU A 152 3.82 0.65 -6.58
N GLY A 153 3.14 1.34 -7.50
CA GLY A 153 2.26 2.45 -7.15
C GLY A 153 3.01 3.53 -6.37
N GLU A 154 2.59 3.77 -5.13
CA GLU A 154 3.13 4.79 -4.23
C GLU A 154 4.15 4.26 -3.23
N LYS A 155 4.51 2.97 -3.33
CA LYS A 155 5.47 2.33 -2.43
C LYS A 155 6.79 2.13 -3.14
N GLN A 156 7.88 2.33 -2.41
CA GLN A 156 9.23 2.06 -2.89
C GLN A 156 9.96 1.16 -1.89
N LEU A 157 10.73 0.24 -2.44
CA LEU A 157 11.71 -0.58 -1.74
C LEU A 157 13.06 -0.23 -2.35
N MET A 158 14.00 0.19 -1.52
CA MET A 158 15.28 0.71 -1.92
C MET A 158 16.38 0.01 -1.13
N PHE A 159 17.39 -0.47 -1.85
CA PHE A 159 18.59 -1.04 -1.25
C PHE A 159 19.74 -0.07 -1.47
N GLU A 160 20.33 0.44 -0.39
CA GLU A 160 21.59 1.17 -0.48
C GLU A 160 22.70 0.14 -0.68
N ILE A 161 23.54 0.35 -1.69
CA ILE A 161 24.60 -0.56 -2.08
C ILE A 161 25.94 0.11 -1.80
N ASP A 162 26.68 -0.44 -0.83
CA ASP A 162 28.08 -0.10 -0.58
C ASP A 162 28.95 -1.34 -0.76
N GLN A 163 30.08 -1.20 -1.45
CA GLN A 163 31.02 -2.29 -1.74
C GLN A 163 30.33 -3.57 -2.28
N GLN A 164 29.35 -3.39 -3.19
CA GLN A 164 28.53 -4.47 -3.80
C GLN A 164 27.64 -5.23 -2.82
N LYS A 165 27.40 -4.67 -1.63
CA LYS A 165 26.54 -5.25 -0.60
C LYS A 165 25.47 -4.26 -0.15
N VAL A 166 24.36 -4.79 0.33
CA VAL A 166 23.31 -4.01 0.96
C VAL A 166 23.84 -3.43 2.27
N SER A 167 23.94 -2.10 2.36
CA SER A 167 24.27 -1.40 3.61
C SER A 167 23.01 -1.04 4.41
N HIS A 168 21.96 -0.61 3.71
CA HIS A 168 20.67 -0.24 4.28
C HIS A 168 19.52 -0.69 3.38
N ILE A 169 18.38 -0.97 3.98
CA ILE A 169 17.13 -1.24 3.25
C ILE A 169 16.10 -0.22 3.69
N MET A 170 15.54 0.52 2.74
CA MET A 170 14.53 1.54 2.98
C MET A 170 13.24 1.15 2.28
N LEU A 171 12.14 1.19 3.02
CA LEU A 171 10.79 1.13 2.47
C LEU A 171 10.13 2.45 2.76
N ASN A 172 9.60 3.12 1.74
CA ASN A 172 8.87 4.37 1.95
C ASN A 172 7.60 4.41 1.11
N THR A 173 6.80 5.43 1.38
CA THR A 173 5.68 5.78 0.52
C THR A 173 5.72 7.24 0.13
N THR A 174 5.29 7.51 -1.10
CA THR A 174 4.94 8.86 -1.54
C THR A 174 3.48 9.21 -1.22
N MET A 175 2.75 8.36 -0.48
CA MET A 175 1.38 8.64 -0.04
C MET A 175 1.36 9.97 0.71
N SER A 176 0.72 10.96 0.11
CA SER A 176 0.27 12.15 0.80
C SER A 176 -1.08 11.84 1.46
N ALA A 177 -1.36 12.46 2.60
CA ALA A 177 -2.65 12.51 3.27
C ALA A 177 -3.82 12.92 2.39
N ARG A 178 -3.57 13.43 1.18
CA ARG A 178 -4.63 13.74 0.22
C ARG A 178 -5.14 12.53 -0.56
N LEU A 179 -4.50 11.35 -0.46
CA LEU A 179 -4.81 10.21 -1.34
C LEU A 179 -5.79 9.18 -0.80
N HIS A 180 -6.32 9.33 0.42
CA HIS A 180 -7.35 8.43 0.94
C HIS A 180 -8.64 9.12 1.39
N ASP A 181 -8.84 10.40 1.10
CA ASP A 181 -10.20 10.93 1.14
C ASP A 181 -10.95 10.35 -0.05
N ILE A 182 -11.94 9.50 0.21
CA ILE A 182 -12.90 9.08 -0.82
C ILE A 182 -13.59 10.32 -1.39
N SER A 183 -13.93 10.31 -2.68
CA SER A 183 -14.73 11.39 -3.26
C SER A 183 -16.15 11.40 -2.66
N ALA A 184 -16.88 12.51 -2.84
CA ALA A 184 -18.29 12.57 -2.49
C ALA A 184 -19.10 11.43 -3.15
N ASP A 185 -18.81 11.12 -4.42
CA ASP A 185 -19.46 10.02 -5.15
C ASP A 185 -19.16 8.64 -4.55
N GLN A 186 -17.91 8.42 -4.12
CA GLN A 186 -17.51 7.20 -3.43
C GLN A 186 -18.17 7.09 -2.04
N ALA A 187 -18.31 8.21 -1.32
CA ALA A 187 -19.04 8.27 -0.06
C ALA A 187 -20.54 7.93 -0.26
N VAL A 188 -21.17 8.46 -1.32
CA VAL A 188 -22.55 8.09 -1.70
C VAL A 188 -22.67 6.62 -2.07
N SER A 189 -21.67 6.07 -2.77
CA SER A 189 -21.64 4.64 -3.10
C SER A 189 -21.56 3.78 -1.85
N ALA A 190 -20.67 4.12 -0.90
CA ALA A 190 -20.54 3.43 0.38
C ALA A 190 -21.81 3.55 1.24
N ALA A 191 -22.46 4.72 1.24
CA ALA A 191 -23.72 4.93 1.92
C ALA A 191 -24.85 4.06 1.32
N THR A 192 -24.94 4.00 -0.02
CA THR A 192 -25.91 3.13 -0.73
C THR A 192 -25.69 1.66 -0.36
N GLU A 193 -24.44 1.19 -0.40
CA GLU A 193 -24.11 -0.19 -0.02
C GLU A 193 -24.45 -0.48 1.45
N ALA A 194 -24.21 0.48 2.36
CA ALA A 194 -24.59 0.37 3.76
C ALA A 194 -26.12 0.31 3.94
N ILE A 195 -26.89 1.12 3.20
CA ILE A 195 -28.36 1.08 3.21
C ILE A 195 -28.87 -0.31 2.83
N HIS A 196 -28.28 -0.93 1.80
CA HIS A 196 -28.64 -2.28 1.37
C HIS A 196 -28.25 -3.33 2.40
N SER A 197 -26.98 -3.31 2.83
CA SER A 197 -26.39 -4.32 3.70
C SER A 197 -27.06 -4.35 5.08
N TYR A 198 -27.46 -3.18 5.57
CA TYR A 198 -28.07 -3.01 6.90
C TYR A 198 -29.57 -2.79 6.85
N HIS A 199 -30.20 -2.83 5.67
CA HIS A 199 -31.64 -2.64 5.46
C HIS A 199 -32.19 -1.39 6.16
N LEU A 200 -31.50 -0.24 5.99
CA LEU A 200 -31.83 1.01 6.70
C LEU A 200 -33.13 1.66 6.21
N THR A 201 -33.66 1.22 5.07
CA THR A 201 -34.99 1.61 4.55
C THR A 201 -35.54 0.47 3.69
N THR A 202 -36.85 0.48 3.47
CA THR A 202 -37.55 -0.45 2.57
C THR A 202 -37.72 0.12 1.15
N LEU A 203 -37.38 1.39 0.92
CA LEU A 203 -37.46 2.02 -0.40
C LEU A 203 -36.35 1.48 -1.31
N SER A 204 -36.64 1.42 -2.61
CA SER A 204 -35.64 1.12 -3.63
C SER A 204 -34.78 2.33 -3.95
N ASP A 205 -33.57 2.11 -4.48
CA ASP A 205 -32.60 3.19 -4.75
C ASP A 205 -33.12 4.29 -5.66
N GLN A 206 -33.95 3.94 -6.65
CA GLN A 206 -34.57 4.90 -7.56
C GLN A 206 -35.53 5.87 -6.85
N CYS A 207 -35.96 5.53 -5.63
CA CYS A 207 -36.83 6.35 -4.78
C CYS A 207 -36.03 7.05 -3.66
N LEU A 208 -34.71 7.05 -3.75
CA LEU A 208 -33.83 7.71 -2.79
C LEU A 208 -33.07 8.84 -3.45
N ARG A 209 -32.94 9.94 -2.72
CA ARG A 209 -32.09 11.08 -3.06
C ARG A 209 -31.07 11.31 -1.95
N TYR A 210 -29.86 11.67 -2.36
CA TYR A 210 -28.74 11.93 -1.48
C TYR A 210 -28.34 13.41 -1.57
N ASP A 211 -28.41 14.12 -0.45
CA ASP A 211 -27.79 15.45 -0.33
C ASP A 211 -26.48 15.30 0.45
N VAL A 212 -25.36 15.67 -0.17
CA VAL A 212 -24.02 15.53 0.42
C VAL A 212 -23.55 16.87 0.99
N ASP A 213 -23.16 16.86 2.26
CA ASP A 213 -22.41 17.93 2.90
C ASP A 213 -20.97 17.45 3.17
N ASP A 214 -20.04 18.05 2.44
CA ASP A 214 -18.61 17.80 2.51
C ASP A 214 -17.85 18.92 3.23
N SER A 215 -18.55 19.84 3.89
CA SER A 215 -17.97 21.07 4.43
C SER A 215 -18.13 21.21 5.95
N SER A 216 -19.22 20.69 6.51
CA SER A 216 -19.54 20.84 7.94
C SER A 216 -18.69 19.97 8.86
N ASP A 217 -18.11 18.88 8.34
CA ASP A 217 -17.25 17.97 9.10
C ASP A 217 -15.99 17.62 8.28
N LYS A 218 -14.81 17.87 8.87
CA LYS A 218 -13.52 17.60 8.21
C LYS A 218 -13.17 16.12 8.19
N SER A 219 -13.80 15.29 9.02
CA SER A 219 -13.50 13.86 9.11
C SER A 219 -14.53 13.00 8.38
N PHE A 220 -15.71 13.55 8.07
CA PHE A 220 -16.82 12.82 7.46
C PHE A 220 -17.44 13.57 6.29
N PHE A 221 -17.96 12.81 5.33
CA PHE A 221 -19.07 13.24 4.49
C PHE A 221 -20.38 13.00 5.24
N ILE A 222 -21.24 14.00 5.34
CA ILE A 222 -22.58 13.85 5.90
C ILE A 222 -23.56 13.75 4.73
N ILE A 223 -24.20 12.59 4.61
CA ILE A 223 -25.13 12.27 3.52
C ILE A 223 -26.54 12.23 4.12
N THR A 224 -27.37 13.21 3.78
CA THR A 224 -28.78 13.22 4.13
C THR A 224 -29.54 12.39 3.10
N VAL A 225 -30.21 11.33 3.56
CA VAL A 225 -31.04 10.46 2.72
C VAL A 225 -32.48 10.94 2.76
N ARG A 226 -33.08 11.11 1.57
CA ARG A 226 -34.46 11.56 1.38
C ARG A 226 -35.21 10.65 0.44
N GLU A 227 -36.53 10.71 0.49
CA GLU A 227 -37.35 10.12 -0.57
C GLU A 227 -37.27 10.97 -1.84
N ASP A 228 -37.24 10.28 -2.98
CA ASP A 228 -37.44 10.86 -4.30
C ASP A 228 -38.76 10.35 -4.90
N ASN A 229 -39.73 11.26 -5.00
CA ASN A 229 -41.10 10.96 -5.40
C ASN A 229 -41.39 11.37 -6.86
N HIS A 230 -40.36 11.73 -7.64
CA HIS A 230 -40.53 12.14 -9.03
C HIS A 230 -40.91 10.98 -9.96
N ASP A 231 -40.53 9.74 -9.61
CA ASP A 231 -40.97 8.55 -10.32
C ASP A 231 -42.33 8.07 -9.78
N VAL A 232 -43.27 7.80 -10.70
CA VAL A 232 -44.62 7.35 -10.36
C VAL A 232 -44.65 6.05 -9.56
N SER A 233 -43.60 5.23 -9.64
CA SER A 233 -43.44 3.98 -8.89
C SER A 233 -43.07 4.18 -7.43
N CYS A 234 -42.49 5.34 -7.07
CA CYS A 234 -42.08 5.66 -5.71
C CYS A 234 -43.24 6.19 -4.85
N GLY A 235 -44.29 6.70 -5.50
CA GLY A 235 -45.46 7.27 -4.82
C GLY A 235 -45.12 8.60 -4.14
N GLY A 236 -46.11 9.21 -3.48
CA GLY A 236 -45.92 10.50 -2.81
C GLY A 236 -46.12 11.72 -3.71
N ASP A 237 -45.89 12.90 -3.14
CA ASP A 237 -45.96 14.19 -3.85
C ASP A 237 -44.58 14.50 -4.46
N PRO A 238 -44.45 14.68 -5.79
CA PRO A 238 -43.17 14.92 -6.44
C PRO A 238 -42.50 16.22 -5.98
N ASP A 239 -43.27 17.19 -5.47
CA ASP A 239 -42.73 18.45 -4.98
C ASP A 239 -42.23 18.37 -3.52
N ILE A 240 -42.37 17.21 -2.87
CA ILE A 240 -42.00 16.97 -1.47
C ILE A 240 -40.95 15.84 -1.39
N SER A 241 -39.81 16.14 -0.76
CA SER A 241 -38.72 15.19 -0.50
C SER A 241 -38.46 15.05 1.01
N PRO A 242 -39.27 14.23 1.71
CA PRO A 242 -39.12 13.98 3.15
C PRO A 242 -37.71 13.48 3.48
N ARG A 243 -37.14 14.01 4.56
CA ARG A 243 -35.89 13.48 5.12
C ARG A 243 -36.17 12.16 5.82
N LEU A 244 -35.36 11.15 5.54
CA LEU A 244 -35.40 9.85 6.22
C LEU A 244 -34.42 9.85 7.39
N PHE A 245 -33.12 9.93 7.10
CA PHE A 245 -32.04 9.87 8.09
C PHE A 245 -30.74 10.40 7.46
N ASP A 246 -29.67 10.44 8.25
CA ASP A 246 -28.32 10.75 7.79
C ASP A 246 -27.39 9.55 7.92
N ILE A 247 -26.40 9.50 7.04
CA ILE A 247 -25.24 8.62 7.12
C ILE A 247 -24.00 9.51 7.15
N LYS A 248 -23.08 9.24 8.08
CA LYS A 248 -21.73 9.79 8.04
C LYS A 248 -20.77 8.73 7.51
N VAL A 249 -20.03 9.05 6.46
CA VAL A 249 -18.97 8.20 5.93
C VAL A 249 -17.63 8.87 6.21
N ALA A 250 -16.74 8.20 6.92
CA ALA A 250 -15.41 8.73 7.20
C ALA A 250 -14.68 8.97 5.88
N ARG A 251 -13.91 10.06 5.78
CA ARG A 251 -13.22 10.38 4.52
C ARG A 251 -12.21 9.29 4.13
N ASP A 252 -11.60 8.64 5.11
CA ASP A 252 -10.73 7.48 4.91
C ASP A 252 -11.48 6.15 4.65
N ASN A 253 -12.82 6.19 4.54
CA ASN A 253 -13.72 5.05 4.38
C ASN A 253 -13.63 3.98 5.49
N THR A 254 -13.03 4.29 6.64
CA THR A 254 -12.84 3.31 7.72
C THR A 254 -14.06 3.13 8.60
N GLN A 255 -14.98 4.10 8.60
CA GLN A 255 -16.13 4.13 9.49
C GLN A 255 -17.38 4.67 8.79
N ILE A 256 -18.51 4.01 9.06
CA ILE A 256 -19.84 4.49 8.66
C ILE A 256 -20.72 4.61 9.91
N LEU A 257 -21.35 5.76 10.08
CA LEU A 257 -22.31 6.01 11.16
C LEU A 257 -23.68 6.34 10.58
N THR A 258 -24.75 6.03 11.29
CA THR A 258 -26.12 6.42 10.89
C THR A 258 -27.00 6.74 12.09
N ASN A 259 -27.98 7.61 11.89
CA ASN A 259 -29.07 7.85 12.85
C ASN A 259 -30.43 7.30 12.36
N ALA A 260 -30.44 6.39 11.37
CA ALA A 260 -31.64 5.66 10.97
C ALA A 260 -32.31 5.01 12.20
N ASP A 261 -33.64 4.99 12.30
CA ASP A 261 -34.38 4.40 13.44
C ASP A 261 -34.14 5.03 14.82
N ASP A 262 -33.35 6.11 14.94
CA ASP A 262 -33.10 6.82 16.19
C ASP A 262 -33.90 8.13 16.24
N ALA A 263 -34.91 8.18 17.10
CA ALA A 263 -35.80 9.33 17.23
C ALA A 263 -35.10 10.57 17.82
N ASP A 264 -33.99 10.39 18.53
CA ASP A 264 -33.22 11.45 19.17
C ASP A 264 -32.11 11.98 18.23
N GLY A 265 -31.93 11.36 17.05
CA GLY A 265 -30.94 11.74 16.04
C GLY A 265 -29.51 11.30 16.38
N THR A 266 -29.34 10.38 17.34
CA THR A 266 -28.02 9.91 17.77
C THR A 266 -27.41 8.97 16.73
N TYR A 267 -26.14 9.20 16.39
CA TYR A 267 -25.42 8.34 15.45
C TYR A 267 -24.94 7.06 16.13
N ARG A 268 -25.20 5.91 15.50
CA ARG A 268 -24.58 4.61 15.82
C ARG A 268 -23.61 4.19 14.72
N SER A 269 -22.59 3.42 15.07
CA SER A 269 -21.67 2.83 14.08
C SER A 269 -22.31 1.63 13.39
N LEU A 270 -22.19 1.58 12.07
CA LEU A 270 -22.34 0.36 11.30
C LEU A 270 -20.94 -0.26 11.22
N ASN A 271 -20.79 -1.53 11.62
CA ASN A 271 -19.47 -2.17 11.62
C ASN A 271 -18.96 -2.26 10.18
N THR A 272 -17.88 -1.58 9.85
CA THR A 272 -17.20 -1.73 8.56
C THR A 272 -16.42 -3.04 8.58
N SER A 273 -17.09 -4.14 8.25
CA SER A 273 -16.42 -5.38 7.85
C SER A 273 -15.81 -5.19 6.47
N ALA A 274 -14.69 -4.47 6.36
CA ALA A 274 -13.82 -4.62 5.20
C ALA A 274 -12.96 -5.87 5.40
N THR A 275 -13.58 -7.03 5.22
CA THR A 275 -12.88 -8.29 4.96
C THR A 275 -13.50 -8.91 3.72
N PRO A 276 -12.82 -8.95 2.56
CA PRO A 276 -13.16 -9.91 1.54
C PRO A 276 -12.68 -11.28 2.06
N ASN A 277 -13.56 -11.99 2.75
CA ASN A 277 -13.36 -13.40 3.12
C ASN A 277 -14.57 -14.20 2.62
N GLN A 278 -14.56 -14.56 1.34
CA GLN A 278 -14.49 -15.94 0.83
C GLN A 278 -14.61 -15.98 -0.70
#